data_AF-A0A2A5GV00-F1
#
_entry.id   AF-A0A2A5GV00-F1
#
_cell.length_a   1.000
_cell.length_b   1.000
_cell.length_c   1.000
_cell.angle_alpha   90.00
_cell.angle_beta   90.00
_cell.angle_gamma   90.00
#
_symmetry.space_group_name_H-M   'P 1'
#
loop_
_entity.id
_entity.type
_entity.pdbx_description
1 polymer ?
#
loop_
_entity_poly.entity_id
_entity_poly.type
_entity_poly.pdbx_seq_one_letter_code
_entity_poly.pdbx_strand_id
1 'polypeptide(L)'
;MGSPTAILEPQITLESVSDDQVILNALPEWKKKLIDFLKYAATTDDEDVDCFVTSESLDTIRKKIIRQRNEGGHIRLSKSELSRILSAFVALSSMNYGDFYDYPPDDYDRLHDDICVIFENVFGKKLSGSKRIKTSVSGEFYG
;
A
#
# COMPACT_ATOMS: atom_id res chain seq x y z
N MET A 1 1.98 -30.19 14.97
CA MET A 1 0.79 -29.37 15.23
C MET A 1 0.82 -28.24 14.23
N GLY A 2 -0.12 -28.20 13.28
CA GLY A 2 -0.16 -27.14 12.28
C GLY A 2 -0.66 -25.86 12.94
N SER A 3 0.22 -24.89 13.10
CA SER A 3 -0.20 -23.52 13.41
C SER A 3 -1.17 -23.09 12.32
N PRO A 4 -2.41 -22.68 12.64
CA PRO A 4 -3.26 -22.08 11.64
C PRO A 4 -2.53 -20.79 11.23
N THR A 5 -2.03 -20.74 10.00
CA THR A 5 -1.62 -19.48 9.39
C THR A 5 -2.85 -18.60 9.49
N ALA A 6 -2.89 -17.70 10.47
CA ALA A 6 -3.95 -16.72 10.58
C ALA A 6 -3.90 -15.96 9.26
N ILE A 7 -4.86 -16.28 8.38
CA ILE A 7 -5.08 -15.53 7.15
C ILE A 7 -5.59 -14.20 7.67
N LEU A 8 -4.67 -13.27 7.89
CA LEU A 8 -5.01 -11.90 8.27
C LEU A 8 -5.94 -11.39 7.17
N GLU A 9 -7.16 -11.05 7.56
CA GLU A 9 -8.17 -10.61 6.60
C GLU A 9 -7.67 -9.35 5.89
N PRO A 10 -7.82 -9.26 4.55
CA PRO A 10 -7.40 -8.10 3.80
C PRO A 10 -8.19 -6.88 4.28
N GLN A 11 -7.47 -5.79 4.50
CA GLN A 11 -8.01 -4.57 5.10
C GLN A 11 -8.39 -3.54 4.03
N ILE A 12 -7.75 -3.66 2.87
CA ILE A 12 -8.16 -3.06 1.61
C ILE A 12 -8.42 -4.19 0.61
N THR A 13 -9.59 -4.16 -0.02
CA THR A 13 -10.02 -5.17 -0.99
C THR A 13 -10.41 -4.55 -2.31
N LEU A 14 -10.21 -5.29 -3.40
CA LEU A 14 -10.70 -4.90 -4.71
C LEU A 14 -12.20 -5.16 -4.78
N GLU A 15 -12.99 -4.12 -5.05
CA GLU A 15 -14.44 -4.24 -5.20
C GLU A 15 -14.85 -4.41 -6.66
N SER A 16 -14.33 -3.56 -7.54
CA SER A 16 -14.59 -3.67 -8.98
C SER A 16 -13.52 -2.96 -9.82
N VAL A 17 -13.43 -3.37 -11.09
CA VAL A 17 -12.60 -2.73 -12.12
C VAL A 17 -13.46 -2.50 -13.34
N SER A 18 -13.51 -1.26 -13.83
CA SER A 18 -14.19 -0.91 -15.09
C SER A 18 -13.24 -0.06 -15.93
N ASP A 19 -12.85 -0.56 -17.10
CA ASP A 19 -11.93 0.12 -18.03
C ASP A 19 -10.64 0.60 -17.36
N ASP A 20 -10.51 1.90 -17.10
CA ASP A 20 -9.37 2.52 -16.41
C ASP A 20 -9.62 2.75 -14.91
N GLN A 21 -10.85 2.58 -14.44
CA GLN A 21 -11.24 2.82 -13.06
C GLN A 21 -11.14 1.55 -12.20
N VAL A 22 -10.54 1.72 -11.03
CA VAL A 22 -10.39 0.72 -9.97
C VAL A 22 -11.14 1.23 -8.73
N ILE A 23 -12.06 0.42 -8.22
CA ILE A 23 -12.79 0.71 -6.99
C ILE A 23 -12.32 -0.26 -5.92
N LEU A 24 -11.82 0.29 -4.82
CA LEU A 24 -11.37 -0.44 -3.64
C LEU A 24 -12.33 -0.20 -2.49
N ASN A 25 -12.52 -1.21 -1.67
CA ASN A 25 -13.19 -1.10 -0.38
C ASN A 25 -12.14 -1.14 0.73
N ALA A 26 -12.12 -0.13 1.59
CA ALA A 26 -11.20 -0.02 2.71
C ALA A 26 -11.96 0.38 3.98
N LEU A 27 -11.58 -0.22 5.10
CA LEU A 27 -12.03 0.25 6.41
C LEU A 27 -11.53 1.69 6.67
N PRO A 28 -12.26 2.52 7.43
CA PRO A 28 -11.90 3.92 7.67
C PRO A 28 -10.48 4.11 8.21
N GLU A 29 -10.04 3.20 9.08
CA GLU A 29 -8.69 3.19 9.64
C GLU A 29 -7.62 2.97 8.57
N TRP A 30 -7.85 2.02 7.66
CA TRP A 30 -6.90 1.66 6.60
C TRP A 30 -6.88 2.68 5.47
N LYS A 31 -8.01 3.33 5.21
CA LYS A 31 -8.08 4.51 4.34
C LYS A 31 -7.23 5.65 4.91
N LYS A 32 -7.24 5.88 6.23
CA LYS A 32 -6.38 6.87 6.89
C LYS A 32 -4.90 6.50 6.77
N LYS A 33 -4.54 5.25 7.08
CA LYS A 33 -3.18 4.71 6.93
C LYS A 33 -2.62 4.90 5.51
N LEU A 34 -3.42 4.61 4.48
CA LEU A 34 -3.06 4.85 3.08
C LEU A 34 -2.85 6.35 2.77
N ILE A 35 -3.70 7.23 3.29
CA ILE A 35 -3.56 8.69 3.12
C ILE A 35 -2.26 9.19 3.78
N ASP A 36 -1.94 8.68 4.97
CA ASP A 36 -0.74 9.08 5.72
C ASP A 36 0.52 8.54 5.04
N PHE A 37 0.50 7.31 4.52
CA PHE A 37 1.56 6.78 3.65
C PHE A 37 1.80 7.68 2.43
N LEU A 38 0.74 8.05 1.70
CA LEU A 38 0.87 8.90 0.50
C LEU A 38 1.37 10.31 0.83
N LYS A 39 1.00 10.82 2.02
CA LYS A 39 1.53 12.09 2.51
C LYS A 39 3.04 11.99 2.71
N TYR A 40 3.50 10.94 3.38
CA TYR A 40 4.92 10.72 3.60
C TYR A 40 5.68 10.56 2.28
N ALA A 41 5.22 9.64 1.41
CA ALA A 41 5.84 9.39 0.11
C ALA A 41 5.90 10.64 -0.78
N ALA A 42 4.99 11.60 -0.61
CA ALA A 42 5.03 12.88 -1.32
C ALA A 42 5.99 13.92 -0.68
N THR A 43 6.36 13.76 0.58
CA THR A 43 7.27 14.67 1.31
C THR A 43 8.70 14.15 1.40
N THR A 44 8.92 12.88 1.07
CA THR A 44 10.24 12.26 0.98
C THR A 44 10.93 12.75 -0.29
N ASP A 45 11.82 13.73 -0.12
CA ASP A 45 12.68 14.34 -1.16
C ASP A 45 13.90 13.46 -1.47
N ASP A 46 13.76 12.14 -1.29
CA ASP A 46 14.87 11.22 -1.49
C ASP A 46 14.98 10.88 -2.97
N GLU A 47 16.21 11.02 -3.51
CA GLU A 47 16.59 10.64 -4.87
C GLU A 47 16.29 9.15 -5.17
N ASP A 48 15.99 8.37 -4.11
CA ASP A 48 15.63 6.96 -4.11
C ASP A 48 14.12 6.67 -4.32
N VAL A 49 13.23 7.66 -4.19
CA VAL A 49 11.85 7.53 -4.68
C VAL A 49 11.89 7.70 -6.19
N ASP A 50 12.25 6.58 -6.85
CA ASP A 50 12.39 6.37 -8.29
C ASP A 50 11.74 7.47 -9.16
N CYS A 51 12.53 8.06 -10.06
CA CYS A 51 12.25 9.24 -10.91
C CYS A 51 10.93 9.21 -11.72
N PHE A 52 10.22 8.08 -11.69
CA PHE A 52 8.93 7.86 -12.35
C PHE A 52 7.71 8.30 -11.52
N VAL A 53 7.86 8.54 -10.21
CA VAL A 53 6.75 8.98 -9.34
C VAL A 53 7.04 10.35 -8.75
N THR A 54 6.55 11.40 -9.42
CA THR A 54 6.61 12.77 -8.90
C THR A 54 5.81 12.90 -7.60
N SER A 55 6.36 13.57 -6.58
CA SER A 55 5.68 13.94 -5.33
C SER A 55 4.31 14.61 -5.56
N GLU A 56 4.20 15.44 -6.60
CA GLU A 56 2.94 16.10 -7.02
C GLU A 56 1.84 15.10 -7.41
N SER A 57 2.20 14.01 -8.10
CA SER A 57 1.25 12.97 -8.47
C SER A 57 0.72 12.22 -7.25
N LEU A 58 1.57 11.91 -6.28
CA LEU A 58 1.16 11.26 -5.03
C LEU A 58 0.28 12.17 -4.18
N ASP A 59 0.61 13.46 -4.08
CA ASP A 59 -0.23 14.42 -3.36
C ASP A 59 -1.59 14.63 -4.04
N THR A 60 -1.63 14.57 -5.38
CA THR A 60 -2.89 14.59 -6.14
C THR A 60 -3.76 13.38 -5.83
N ILE A 61 -3.16 12.17 -5.81
CA ILE A 61 -3.85 10.93 -5.44
C ILE A 61 -4.37 11.03 -4.00
N ARG A 62 -3.53 11.48 -3.06
CA ARG A 62 -3.90 11.69 -1.66
C ARG A 62 -5.10 12.64 -1.53
N LYS A 63 -5.05 13.81 -2.16
CA LYS A 63 -6.15 14.80 -2.16
C LYS A 63 -7.43 14.21 -2.74
N LYS A 64 -7.33 13.38 -3.77
CA LYS A 64 -8.47 12.67 -4.36
C LYS A 64 -9.11 11.69 -3.36
N ILE A 65 -8.32 10.86 -2.68
CA ILE A 65 -8.82 9.93 -1.66
C ILE A 65 -9.46 10.68 -0.49
N ILE A 66 -8.86 11.81 -0.07
CA ILE A 66 -9.43 12.67 0.98
C ILE A 66 -10.78 13.24 0.56
N ARG A 67 -10.94 13.69 -0.69
CA ARG A 67 -12.24 14.19 -1.20
C ARG A 67 -13.31 13.11 -1.22
N GLN A 68 -12.92 11.86 -1.46
CA GLN A 68 -13.79 10.68 -1.41
C GLN A 68 -14.10 10.21 0.01
N ARG A 69 -13.66 10.91 1.07
CA ARG A 69 -13.96 10.56 2.47
C ARG A 69 -15.46 10.51 2.77
N ASN A 70 -16.28 11.22 1.99
CA ASN A 70 -17.74 11.25 2.15
C ASN A 70 -18.48 10.16 1.35
N GLU A 71 -17.80 9.40 0.48
CA GLU A 71 -18.42 8.36 -0.39
C GLU A 71 -18.39 6.96 0.25
N GLY A 72 -18.33 6.86 1.58
CA GLY A 72 -18.20 5.58 2.30
C GLY A 72 -16.78 5.00 2.28
N GLY A 73 -16.65 3.70 2.58
CA GLY A 73 -15.38 2.95 2.59
C GLY A 73 -14.72 2.82 1.21
N HIS A 74 -15.35 3.33 0.16
CA HIS A 74 -14.89 3.22 -1.21
C HIS A 74 -13.75 4.19 -1.52
N ILE A 75 -12.78 3.70 -2.30
CA ILE A 75 -11.66 4.46 -2.84
C ILE A 75 -11.64 4.24 -4.36
N ARG A 76 -11.77 5.32 -5.12
CA ARG A 76 -11.79 5.30 -6.59
C ARG A 76 -10.48 5.83 -7.15
N LEU A 77 -9.75 4.95 -7.81
CA LEU A 77 -8.46 5.23 -8.44
C LEU A 77 -8.53 4.88 -9.92
N SER A 78 -7.63 5.43 -10.72
CA SER A 78 -7.32 4.90 -12.05
C SER A 78 -6.27 3.80 -11.94
N LYS A 79 -6.14 2.97 -12.98
CA LYS A 79 -5.06 1.98 -13.09
C LYS A 79 -3.69 2.64 -12.99
N SER A 80 -3.52 3.82 -13.61
CA SER A 80 -2.27 4.59 -13.52
C SER A 80 -1.95 5.05 -12.09
N GLU A 81 -2.96 5.54 -11.35
CA GLU A 81 -2.80 5.93 -9.95
C GLU A 81 -2.47 4.73 -9.06
N LEU A 82 -3.11 3.58 -9.28
CA LEU A 82 -2.79 2.34 -8.56
C LEU A 82 -1.33 1.91 -8.81
N SER A 83 -0.85 2.00 -10.05
CA SER A 83 0.54 1.69 -10.38
C SER A 83 1.52 2.63 -9.68
N ARG A 84 1.21 3.93 -9.59
CA ARG A 84 2.05 4.91 -8.88
C ARG A 84 2.10 4.65 -7.38
N ILE A 85 0.97 4.26 -6.78
CA ILE A 85 0.91 3.87 -5.37
C ILE A 85 1.83 2.66 -5.12
N LEU A 86 1.73 1.62 -5.96
CA LEU A 86 2.61 0.46 -5.85
C LEU A 86 4.09 0.83 -6.01
N SER A 87 4.44 1.67 -6.98
CA SER A 87 5.82 2.13 -7.16
C SER A 87 6.35 2.87 -5.92
N ALA A 88 5.53 3.70 -5.25
CA ALA A 88 5.91 4.34 -4.00
C ALA A 88 6.17 3.33 -2.87
N PHE A 89 5.35 2.27 -2.79
CA PHE A 89 5.55 1.17 -1.83
C PHE A 89 6.86 0.42 -2.06
N VAL A 90 7.19 0.16 -3.33
CA VAL A 90 8.46 -0.50 -3.70
C VAL A 90 9.64 0.41 -3.37
N ALA A 91 9.57 1.70 -3.70
CA ALA A 91 10.64 2.65 -3.40
C ALA A 91 10.90 2.79 -1.90
N LEU A 92 9.85 2.92 -1.09
CA LEU A 92 9.96 3.06 0.37
C LEU A 92 10.23 1.73 1.10
N SER A 93 10.18 0.58 0.40
CA SER A 93 10.48 -0.72 1.00
C SER A 93 11.94 -0.89 1.45
N SER A 94 12.85 -0.09 0.86
CA SER A 94 14.27 -0.02 1.22
C SER A 94 14.53 0.80 2.49
N MET A 95 13.60 1.68 2.88
CA MET A 95 13.69 2.50 4.08
C MET A 95 13.19 1.75 5.32
N ASN A 96 13.68 2.15 6.49
CA ASN A 96 13.20 1.62 7.76
C ASN A 96 11.84 2.24 8.09
N TYR A 97 10.82 1.40 8.32
CA TYR A 97 9.43 1.84 8.55
C TYR A 97 9.29 2.81 9.71
N GLY A 98 10.14 2.67 10.74
CA GLY A 98 10.13 3.53 11.93
C GLY A 98 10.52 4.98 11.65
N ASP A 99 11.15 5.25 10.50
CA ASP A 99 11.56 6.60 10.10
C ASP A 99 10.40 7.38 9.47
N PHE A 100 9.30 6.70 9.10
CA PHE A 100 8.29 7.30 8.23
C PHE A 100 6.83 6.91 8.45
N TYR A 101 6.59 5.90 9.26
CA TYR A 101 5.27 5.37 9.49
C TYR A 101 5.03 5.26 10.99
N ASP A 102 4.15 6.13 11.51
CA ASP A 102 3.80 6.19 12.95
C ASP A 102 3.01 4.96 13.44
N TYR A 103 2.76 3.99 12.55
CA TYR A 103 1.99 2.79 12.83
C TYR A 103 2.91 1.56 12.98
N PRO A 104 2.42 0.49 13.61
CA PRO A 104 3.17 -0.76 13.72
C PRO A 104 3.71 -1.25 12.37
N PRO A 105 4.92 -1.84 12.31
CA PRO A 105 5.48 -2.41 11.08
C PRO A 105 4.56 -3.40 10.38
N ASP A 106 3.83 -4.21 11.17
CA ASP A 106 2.82 -5.15 10.65
C ASP A 106 1.72 -4.44 9.84
N ASP A 107 1.37 -3.19 10.15
CA ASP A 107 0.37 -2.44 9.40
C ASP A 107 0.90 -1.95 8.05
N TYR A 108 2.19 -1.60 7.98
CA TYR A 108 2.83 -1.26 6.71
C TYR A 108 2.86 -2.48 5.80
N ASP A 109 3.31 -3.63 6.32
CA ASP A 109 3.41 -4.86 5.54
C ASP A 109 2.02 -5.35 5.07
N ARG A 110 0.98 -5.25 5.92
CA ARG A 110 -0.40 -5.55 5.50
C ARG A 110 -0.90 -4.63 4.40
N LEU A 111 -0.68 -3.32 4.55
CA LEU A 111 -1.10 -2.34 3.55
C LEU A 111 -0.39 -2.58 2.21
N HIS A 112 0.91 -2.87 2.26
CA HIS A 112 1.74 -3.22 1.11
C HIS A 112 1.24 -4.50 0.42
N ASP A 113 0.98 -5.57 1.19
CA ASP A 113 0.49 -6.85 0.68
C ASP A 113 -0.88 -6.72 0.02
N ASP A 114 -1.81 -6.00 0.64
CA ASP A 114 -3.15 -5.75 0.09
C ASP A 114 -3.05 -5.03 -1.27
N ILE A 115 -2.24 -3.97 -1.36
CA ILE A 115 -2.03 -3.22 -2.61
C ILE A 115 -1.36 -4.08 -3.68
N CYS A 116 -0.39 -4.92 -3.33
CA CYS A 116 0.21 -5.88 -4.26
C CYS A 116 -0.84 -6.84 -4.83
N VAL A 117 -1.65 -7.45 -3.96
CA VAL A 117 -2.72 -8.39 -4.40
C VAL A 117 -3.73 -7.69 -5.29
N ILE A 118 -4.12 -6.45 -4.94
CA ILE A 118 -5.01 -5.63 -5.76
C ILE A 118 -4.39 -5.36 -7.14
N PHE A 119 -3.11 -4.99 -7.19
CA PHE A 119 -2.41 -4.75 -8.45
C PHE A 119 -2.37 -6.02 -9.32
N GLU A 120 -2.03 -7.18 -8.74
CA GLU A 120 -2.00 -8.46 -9.47
C GLU A 120 -3.37 -8.79 -10.07
N ASN A 121 -4.46 -8.55 -9.32
CA ASN A 121 -5.83 -8.77 -9.78
C ASN A 121 -6.25 -7.79 -10.89
N VAL A 122 -5.88 -6.51 -10.78
CA VAL A 122 -6.25 -5.46 -11.75
C VAL A 122 -5.53 -5.63 -13.09
N PHE A 123 -4.24 -6.02 -13.06
CA PHE A 123 -3.40 -6.10 -14.25
C PHE A 123 -3.18 -7.52 -14.76
N GLY A 124 -3.62 -8.55 -14.03
CA GLY A 124 -3.39 -9.96 -14.37
C GLY A 124 -1.91 -10.37 -14.40
N LYS A 125 -1.03 -9.57 -13.76
CA LYS A 125 0.42 -9.79 -13.72
C LYS A 125 0.81 -10.20 -12.31
N LYS A 126 1.49 -11.34 -12.15
CA LYS A 126 2.11 -11.70 -10.88
C LYS A 126 3.35 -10.84 -10.64
N LEU A 127 3.42 -10.21 -9.47
CA LEU A 127 4.60 -9.52 -8.98
C LEU A 127 5.57 -10.57 -8.44
N SER A 128 6.35 -11.19 -9.33
CA SER A 128 7.45 -12.07 -8.94
C SER A 128 8.55 -11.26 -8.25
N GLY A 129 8.50 -11.16 -6.91
CA GLY A 129 9.59 -10.61 -6.10
C GLY A 129 9.25 -9.40 -5.25
N SER A 130 8.07 -8.78 -5.40
CA SER A 130 7.72 -7.57 -4.64
C SER A 130 7.09 -7.85 -3.27
N LYS A 131 6.71 -9.09 -2.95
CA LYS A 131 6.24 -9.43 -1.59
C LYS A 131 7.41 -9.37 -0.63
N ARG A 132 7.42 -8.38 0.26
CA ARG A 132 8.40 -8.28 1.34
C ARG A 132 8.33 -9.58 2.14
N ILE A 133 9.45 -10.26 2.28
CA ILE A 133 9.53 -11.45 3.14
C ILE A 133 9.26 -10.95 4.55
N LYS A 134 8.14 -11.35 5.14
CA LYS A 134 7.77 -11.04 6.54
C LYS A 134 8.97 -11.36 7.43
N THR A 135 9.70 -10.35 7.87
CA THR A 135 10.70 -10.50 8.93
C THR A 135 9.99 -10.54 10.29
N SER A 136 9.05 -11.47 10.45
CA SER A 136 8.57 -11.91 11.76
C SER A 136 9.38 -13.11 12.27
N VAL A 137 10.59 -13.33 11.74
CA VAL A 137 11.56 -14.30 12.23
C VAL A 137 12.89 -13.60 12.54
N SER A 138 12.83 -12.57 13.37
CA SER A 138 13.94 -12.29 14.30
C SER A 138 13.47 -12.61 15.72
N GLY A 139 12.80 -13.76 15.87
CA GLY A 139 12.67 -14.44 17.14
C GLY A 139 13.88 -15.37 17.28
N GLU A 140 14.76 -15.02 18.21
CA GLU A 140 15.65 -15.95 18.92
C GLU A 140 16.75 -16.64 18.10
N PHE A 141 17.86 -15.93 17.85
CA PHE A 141 19.16 -16.59 17.96
C PHE A 141 19.50 -16.71 19.45
N TYR A 142 19.04 -17.80 20.07
CA TYR A 142 19.61 -18.27 21.33
C TYR A 142 21.08 -18.64 21.05
N GLY A 143 22.00 -17.88 21.66
CA GLY A 143 23.36 -18.33 21.94
C GLY A 143 23.42 -19.09 23.25
#